data_AF-A0A968BWP3-F1
#
_entry.id   AF-A0A968BWP3-F1
#
_cell.length_a   1.000
_cell.length_b   1.000
_cell.length_c   1.000
_cell.angle_alpha   90.00
_cell.angle_beta   90.00
_cell.angle_gamma   90.00
#
_symmetry.space_group_name_H-M   'P 1'
#
loop_
_entity.id
_entity.type
_entity.pdbx_description
1 polymer ?
#
loop_
_entity_poly.entity_id
_entity_poly.type
_entity_poly.pdbx_seq_one_letter_code
_entity_poly.pdbx_strand_id
1 'polypeptide(L)' 'EAPKEDEQMVGVGGTETFRFSSAAGETTLTLVYHRAWEKDVEPLETFTVEVVVR' A
#
# COMPACT_ATOMS: atom_id res chain seq x y z
N GLU A 1 -22.06 7.97 -23.41
CA GLU A 1 -20.96 7.50 -22.56
C GLU A 1 -20.23 8.74 -22.04
N ALA A 2 -20.21 8.96 -20.73
CA ALA A 2 -19.52 10.11 -20.13
C ALA A 2 -17.99 9.86 -20.11
N PRO A 3 -17.13 10.88 -20.09
CA PRO A 3 -15.70 10.69 -20.17
C PRO A 3 -15.16 10.17 -18.83
N LYS A 4 -14.02 9.46 -18.87
CA LYS A 4 -13.19 9.10 -17.72
C LYS A 4 -12.66 10.39 -17.03
N GLU A 5 -13.48 11.06 -16.24
CA GLU A 5 -13.12 12.36 -15.62
C GLU A 5 -12.76 12.27 -14.13
N ASP A 6 -12.91 11.10 -13.50
CA ASP A 6 -12.66 10.96 -12.06
C ASP A 6 -11.18 11.17 -11.68
N GLU A 7 -10.23 10.87 -12.58
CA GLU A 7 -8.79 11.01 -12.32
C GLU A 7 -8.31 12.46 -12.18
N GLN A 8 -9.11 13.46 -12.57
CA GLN A 8 -8.71 14.88 -12.57
C GLN A 8 -9.30 15.70 -11.41
N MET A 9 -10.05 15.08 -10.49
CA MET A 9 -10.68 15.75 -9.36
C MET A 9 -9.74 15.83 -8.14
N VAL A 10 -9.79 16.94 -7.40
CA VAL A 10 -9.03 17.08 -6.15
C VAL A 10 -9.56 16.10 -5.11
N GLY A 11 -8.65 15.30 -4.52
CA GLY A 11 -8.97 14.40 -3.41
C GLY A 11 -9.36 12.98 -3.81
N VAL A 12 -9.29 12.62 -5.09
CA VAL A 12 -9.44 11.22 -5.52
C VAL A 12 -8.23 10.38 -5.13
N GLY A 13 -8.47 9.09 -4.89
CA GLY A 13 -7.42 8.14 -4.53
C GLY A 13 -6.40 7.95 -5.64
N GLY A 14 -5.16 7.66 -5.25
CA GLY A 14 -4.07 7.30 -6.16
C GLY A 14 -3.53 5.89 -5.88
N THR A 15 -2.39 5.57 -6.49
CA THR A 15 -1.67 4.30 -6.30
C THR A 15 -0.31 4.55 -5.69
N GLU A 16 0.05 3.76 -4.68
CA GLU A 16 1.42 3.72 -4.14
C GLU A 16 2.23 2.60 -4.82
N THR A 17 3.41 2.93 -5.33
CA THR A 17 4.32 1.96 -5.95
C THR A 17 5.57 1.79 -5.11
N PHE A 18 5.73 0.60 -4.52
CA PHE A 18 6.91 0.23 -3.74
C PHE A 18 7.85 -0.66 -4.55
N ARG A 19 9.14 -0.30 -4.62
CA ARG A 19 10.16 -1.07 -5.32
C ARG A 19 11.26 -1.49 -4.34
N PHE A 20 11.47 -2.80 -4.22
CA PHE A 20 12.45 -3.39 -3.31
C PHE A 20 13.54 -4.12 -4.07
N SER A 21 14.67 -4.30 -3.40
CA SER A 21 15.75 -5.21 -3.79
C SER A 21 15.90 -6.26 -2.69
N SER A 22 16.21 -7.50 -3.05
CA SER A 22 16.31 -8.61 -2.11
C SER A 22 17.59 -9.43 -2.27
N ALA A 23 17.97 -10.13 -1.20
CA ALA A 23 18.88 -11.27 -1.24
C ALA A 23 18.06 -12.57 -1.12
N ALA A 24 18.69 -13.73 -1.32
CA ALA A 24 18.05 -15.03 -1.11
C ALA A 24 17.61 -15.19 0.35
N GLY A 25 16.46 -15.80 0.57
CA GLY A 25 15.87 -15.98 1.89
C GLY A 25 14.34 -15.84 1.88
N GLU A 26 13.77 -15.83 3.08
CA GLU A 26 12.32 -15.77 3.30
C GLU A 26 12.01 -14.61 4.24
N THR A 27 10.94 -13.87 3.95
CA THR A 27 10.47 -12.78 4.81
C THR A 27 8.96 -12.58 4.68
N THR A 28 8.34 -11.98 5.68
CA THR A 28 6.95 -11.52 5.63
C THR A 28 6.95 -10.00 5.40
N LEU A 29 6.33 -9.56 4.30
CA LEU A 29 6.09 -8.14 4.03
C LEU A 29 4.69 -7.77 4.52
N THR A 30 4.61 -6.78 5.40
CA THR A 30 3.36 -6.22 5.92
C THR A 30 3.25 -4.75 5.55
N LEU A 31 2.14 -4.36 4.93
CA LEU A 31 1.77 -2.98 4.63
C LEU A 31 0.51 -2.63 5.43
N VAL A 32 0.55 -1.54 6.21
CA VAL A 32 -0.58 -1.06 7.00
C VAL A 32 -1.10 0.25 6.43
N TYR A 33 -2.41 0.33 6.17
CA TYR A 33 -3.06 1.55 5.71
C TYR A 33 -3.61 2.30 6.92
N HIS A 34 -2.93 3.37 7.32
CA HIS A 34 -3.30 4.17 8.48
C HIS A 34 -2.86 5.63 8.31
N ARG A 35 -3.41 6.50 9.15
CA ARG A 35 -2.97 7.89 9.23
C ARG A 35 -1.78 7.98 10.18
N ALA A 36 -0.62 8.39 9.67
CA ALA A 36 0.62 8.42 10.44
C ALA A 36 0.61 9.37 11.65
N TRP A 37 -0.35 10.30 11.73
CA TRP A 37 -0.50 11.26 12.84
C TRP A 37 -1.49 10.82 13.93
N GLU A 38 -2.26 9.75 13.72
CA GLU A 38 -3.14 9.20 14.75
C GLU A 38 -2.31 8.35 15.73
N LYS A 39 -2.50 8.60 17.03
CA LYS A 39 -1.82 7.85 18.10
C LYS A 39 -2.76 6.79 18.63
N ASP A 40 -2.23 5.58 18.86
CA ASP A 40 -2.95 4.48 19.48
C ASP A 40 -4.25 4.09 18.75
N VAL A 41 -4.26 4.27 17.42
CA VAL A 41 -5.36 3.85 16.52
C VAL A 41 -4.87 2.71 15.65
N GLU A 42 -5.65 1.63 15.61
CA GLU A 42 -5.38 0.47 14.75
C GLU A 42 -5.44 0.84 13.26
N PRO A 43 -4.64 0.20 12.39
CA PRO A 43 -4.72 0.40 10.95
C PRO A 43 -6.13 0.12 10.41
N LEU A 44 -6.55 0.91 9.42
CA LEU A 44 -7.82 0.67 8.73
C LEU A 44 -7.79 -0.64 7.96
N GLU A 45 -6.66 -0.92 7.30
CA GLU A 45 -6.43 -2.16 6.56
C GLU A 45 -4.99 -2.65 6.74
N THR A 46 -4.81 -3.96 6.66
CA THR A 46 -3.49 -4.61 6.67
C THR A 46 -3.39 -5.56 5.50
N PHE A 47 -2.30 -5.44 4.74
CA PHE A 47 -1.92 -6.38 3.70
C PHE A 47 -0.66 -7.13 4.14
N THR A 48 -0.69 -8.46 4.05
CA THR A 48 0.43 -9.32 4.43
C THR A 48 0.72 -10.34 3.33
N VAL A 49 1.99 -10.50 2.98
CA VAL A 49 2.45 -11.49 2.00
C VAL A 49 3.77 -12.11 2.43
N GLU A 50 3.90 -13.41 2.21
CA GLU A 50 5.17 -14.13 2.38
C GLU A 50 5.98 -14.01 1.08
N VAL A 51 7.23 -13.58 1.20
CA VAL A 51 8.15 -13.39 0.09
C VAL A 51 9.30 -14.38 0.24
N VAL A 52 9.37 -15.33 -0.69
CA VAL A 52 10.44 -16.34 -0.76
C VAL A 52 11.31 -16.05 -1.98
N VAL A 53 12.59 -15.77 -1.75
CA VAL A 53 13.60 -15.49 -2.78
C VAL A 53 14.57 -16.66 -2.83
N ARG A 54 14.60 -17.37 -3.96
CA ARG A 54 15.43 -18.57 -4.19
C ARG A 54 16.60 -18.27 -5.10
#